data_AF-A0A9P6FRG4-F1
#
_entry.id   AF-A0A9P6FRG4-F1
#
_cell.length_a   1.000
_cell.length_b   1.000
_cell.length_c   1.000
_cell.angle_alpha   90.00
_cell.angle_beta   90.00
_cell.angle_gamma   90.00
#
_symmetry.space_group_name_H-M   'P 1'
#
loop_
_entity.id
_entity.type
_entity.pdbx_description
1 polymer ?
#
loop_
_entity_poly.entity_id
_entity_poly.type
_entity_poly.pdbx_seq_one_letter_code
_entity_poly.pdbx_strand_id
1 'polypeptide(L)'
;MINYGADAGKLAVIVDIIDHNRFIDIAHLAINHRLCGIYSAKKKKQAGWERSEALALIEGPTTGVARTQYAFRRLTLTPLVVKVPRAAGQAVLKAAIEKQGLAASWAKTSWAKKIDARAKRAGASDFDRFKLMKYKKLRREIVNKSVKTIKA
;
A
#
# COMPACT_ATOMS: atom_id res chain seq x y z
N MET A 1 -2.86 -2.10 -0.84
CA MET A 1 -1.67 -2.76 -1.42
C MET A 1 -0.66 -3.01 -0.30
N ILE A 2 0.01 -4.17 -0.30
CA ILE A 2 1.02 -4.50 0.72
C ILE A 2 2.39 -3.99 0.26
N ASN A 3 3.09 -3.26 1.13
CA ASN A 3 4.34 -2.59 0.76
C ASN A 3 5.57 -3.52 0.83
N TYR A 4 5.63 -4.41 1.82
CA TYR A 4 6.80 -5.25 2.08
C TYR A 4 6.45 -6.56 2.82
N GLY A 5 7.33 -7.56 2.71
CA GLY A 5 7.18 -8.91 3.25
C GLY A 5 6.87 -9.95 2.18
N ALA A 6 6.45 -11.15 2.59
CA ALA A 6 6.17 -12.26 1.67
C ALA A 6 5.08 -11.93 0.63
N ASP A 7 4.12 -11.08 0.97
CA ASP A 7 3.02 -10.66 0.10
C ASP A 7 3.22 -9.28 -0.53
N ALA A 8 4.47 -8.78 -0.60
CA ALA A 8 4.77 -7.46 -1.16
C ALA A 8 4.25 -7.30 -2.60
N GLY A 9 3.63 -6.15 -2.90
CA GLY A 9 3.08 -5.84 -4.21
C GLY A 9 1.71 -6.46 -4.49
N LYS A 10 1.23 -7.37 -3.64
CA LYS A 10 -0.12 -7.93 -3.77
C LYS A 10 -1.18 -6.95 -3.27
N LEU A 11 -2.38 -7.06 -3.85
CA LEU A 11 -3.57 -6.40 -3.36
C LEU A 11 -4.27 -7.28 -2.34
N ALA A 12 -4.81 -6.66 -1.30
CA ALA A 12 -5.67 -7.28 -0.32
C ALA A 12 -6.76 -6.28 0.07
N VAL A 13 -7.91 -6.80 0.47
CA VAL A 13 -9.04 -6.05 1.00
C VAL A 13 -8.97 -6.11 2.52
N ILE A 14 -9.22 -4.98 3.17
CA ILE A 14 -9.38 -4.93 4.63
C ILE A 14 -10.79 -5.41 4.94
N VAL A 15 -10.89 -6.50 5.71
CA VAL A 15 -12.17 -7.13 6.08
C VAL A 15 -12.66 -6.61 7.42
N ASP A 16 -11.72 -6.36 8.34
CA ASP A 16 -12.01 -5.82 9.66
C ASP A 16 -10.83 -4.97 10.16
N ILE A 17 -11.12 -4.04 11.06
CA ILE A 17 -10.13 -3.26 11.79
C ILE A 17 -10.02 -3.88 13.19
N ILE A 18 -8.83 -4.36 13.52
CA ILE A 18 -8.50 -4.88 14.83
C ILE A 18 -7.98 -3.69 15.63
N ASP A 19 -8.93 -3.03 16.30
CA ASP A 19 -8.90 -1.91 17.26
C ASP A 19 -7.71 -0.92 17.27
N HIS A 20 -8.08 0.35 17.53
CA HIS A 20 -7.19 1.43 17.92
C HIS A 20 -6.87 1.44 19.44
N ASN A 21 -7.21 0.38 20.18
CA ASN A 21 -7.05 0.31 21.63
C ASN A 21 -5.92 -0.64 22.05
N ARG A 22 -4.68 -0.12 22.13
CA ARG A 22 -3.76 -0.47 23.23
C ARG A 22 -3.11 0.78 23.84
N PHE A 23 -3.80 1.92 23.78
CA PHE A 23 -3.57 3.09 24.62
C PHE A 23 -4.97 3.39 25.18
N ILE A 24 -5.32 3.08 26.42
CA ILE A 24 -4.93 3.80 27.63
C ILE A 24 -5.23 2.87 28.82
N ASP A 25 -4.22 2.56 29.63
CA ASP A 25 -4.37 2.48 31.09
C ASP A 25 -2.97 2.56 31.74
N ILE A 26 -2.31 3.71 31.55
CA ILE A 26 -1.32 4.24 32.51
C ILE A 26 -1.66 5.70 32.87
N ALA A 27 -2.84 6.20 32.48
CA ALA A 27 -3.35 7.49 32.96
C ALA A 27 -4.07 7.35 34.32
N HIS A 28 -4.70 6.19 34.61
CA HIS A 28 -5.31 5.95 35.93
C HIS A 28 -4.31 5.71 37.06
N LEU A 29 -3.04 5.37 36.75
CA LEU A 29 -1.96 5.27 37.75
C LEU A 29 -1.06 6.52 37.79
N ALA A 30 -1.53 7.65 37.26
CA ALA A 30 -0.81 8.93 37.27
C ALA A 30 -1.58 10.05 38.01
N ILE A 31 -2.60 9.70 38.81
CA ILE A 31 -3.33 10.65 39.69
C ILE A 31 -2.85 10.55 41.15
N ASN A 32 -1.56 10.24 41.37
CA ASN A 32 -0.91 10.58 42.64
C ASN A 32 0.33 11.41 42.35
N HIS A 33 0.07 12.71 42.22
CA HIS A 33 1.00 13.75 41.87
C HIS A 33 1.96 14.05 43.03
N ARG A 34 2.96 13.21 43.23
CA ARG A 34 4.13 13.55 44.05
C ARG A 34 5.31 12.74 43.53
N LEU A 35 6.40 13.42 43.18
CA LEU A 35 7.60 12.93 42.48
C LEU A 35 7.58 13.05 40.94
N CYS A 36 7.18 14.23 40.44
CA CYS A 36 7.64 14.68 39.11
C CYS A 36 9.09 15.15 39.21
N GLY A 37 10.02 14.19 39.22
CA GLY A 37 11.46 14.44 39.13
C GLY A 37 12.08 13.33 38.30
N ILE A 38 12.59 13.71 37.12
CA ILE A 38 13.45 12.86 36.27
C ILE A 38 12.71 11.70 35.57
N TYR A 39 11.75 12.00 34.69
CA TYR A 39 11.35 11.04 33.64
C TYR A 39 12.31 11.13 32.44
N SER A 40 13.49 10.53 32.60
CA SER A 40 14.54 10.44 31.59
C SER A 40 14.07 9.67 30.35
N ALA A 41 14.35 10.22 29.15
CA ALA A 41 14.03 9.65 27.85
C ALA A 41 14.53 8.20 27.64
N LYS A 42 15.53 7.76 28.43
CA LYS A 42 16.07 6.39 28.36
C LYS A 42 15.09 5.31 28.86
N LYS A 43 14.14 5.62 29.75
CA LYS A 43 13.14 4.62 30.22
C LYS A 43 12.00 4.34 29.23
N LYS A 44 11.77 5.20 28.22
CA LYS A 44 10.76 4.93 27.17
C LYS A 44 11.08 3.70 26.32
N LYS A 45 12.37 3.37 26.13
CA LYS A 45 12.80 2.17 25.39
C LYS A 45 12.63 0.87 26.19
N GLN A 46 12.59 0.94 27.52
CA GLN A 46 12.56 -0.23 28.40
C GLN A 46 11.17 -0.52 28.98
N ALA A 47 10.27 0.47 28.96
CA ALA A 47 8.91 0.38 29.46
C ALA A 47 7.88 -0.13 28.43
N GLY A 48 8.28 -0.65 27.26
CA GLY A 48 7.33 -1.21 26.30
C GLY A 48 6.26 -0.20 25.82
N TRP A 49 6.63 1.10 25.74
CA TRP A 49 5.79 2.13 25.11
C TRP A 49 5.89 1.99 23.58
N GLU A 50 5.57 0.81 23.07
CA GLU A 50 5.28 0.62 21.66
C GLU A 50 3.94 1.31 21.41
N ARG A 51 3.95 2.36 20.58
CA ARG A 51 2.71 2.91 20.03
C ARG A 51 1.88 1.73 19.56
N SER A 52 0.71 1.54 20.15
CA SER A 52 -0.24 0.52 19.72
C SER A 52 -0.47 0.69 18.22
N GLU A 53 0.14 -0.16 17.41
CA GLU A 53 -0.02 -0.09 15.97
C GLU A 53 -1.41 -0.62 15.66
N ALA A 54 -2.27 0.23 15.11
CA ALA A 54 -3.56 -0.21 14.62
C ALA A 54 -3.34 -1.39 13.65
N LEU A 55 -4.07 -2.48 13.88
CA LEU A 55 -4.01 -3.68 13.07
C LEU A 55 -5.27 -3.75 12.20
N ALA A 56 -5.11 -4.35 11.03
CA ALA A 56 -6.19 -4.65 10.11
C ALA A 56 -6.19 -6.15 9.81
N LEU A 57 -7.38 -6.75 9.82
CA LEU A 57 -7.57 -8.07 9.25
C LEU A 57 -7.68 -7.91 7.73
N ILE A 58 -6.69 -8.42 7.00
CA ILE A 58 -6.64 -8.34 5.55
C ILE A 58 -6.87 -9.71 4.91
N GLU A 59 -7.38 -9.69 3.69
CA GLU A 59 -7.57 -10.89 2.89
C GLU A 59 -7.52 -10.59 1.39
N GLY A 60 -6.95 -11.50 0.60
CA GLY A 60 -6.88 -11.39 -0.85
C GLY A 60 -7.16 -12.72 -1.54
N PRO A 61 -8.43 -13.14 -1.66
CA PRO A 61 -8.78 -14.45 -2.21
C PRO A 61 -8.40 -14.62 -3.69
N THR A 62 -8.36 -13.53 -4.46
CA THR A 62 -7.94 -13.54 -5.88
C THR A 62 -6.43 -13.38 -6.06
N THR A 63 -5.74 -12.77 -5.09
CA THR A 63 -4.30 -12.46 -5.14
C THR A 63 -3.43 -13.47 -4.40
N GLY A 64 -4.04 -14.48 -3.78
CA GLY A 64 -3.34 -15.51 -3.00
C GLY A 64 -2.80 -15.00 -1.66
N VAL A 65 -3.41 -13.96 -1.09
CA VAL A 65 -3.11 -13.49 0.27
C VAL A 65 -4.10 -14.15 1.22
N ALA A 66 -3.60 -15.04 2.08
CA ALA A 66 -4.42 -15.69 3.11
C ALA A 66 -4.98 -14.66 4.11
N ARG A 67 -6.06 -15.00 4.80
CA ARG A 67 -6.64 -14.15 5.84
C ARG A 67 -5.65 -14.01 6.99
N THR A 68 -5.16 -12.81 7.23
CA THR A 68 -4.11 -12.56 8.23
C THR A 68 -4.12 -11.11 8.72
N GLN A 69 -3.47 -10.86 9.85
CA GLN A 69 -3.41 -9.54 10.47
C GLN A 69 -2.19 -8.76 9.96
N TYR A 70 -2.41 -7.52 9.54
CA TYR A 70 -1.34 -6.61 9.11
C TYR A 70 -1.49 -5.26 9.82
N ALA A 71 -0.37 -4.70 10.28
CA ALA A 71 -0.34 -3.32 10.74
C ALA A 71 -0.55 -2.35 9.58
N PHE A 72 -1.30 -1.26 9.80
CA PHE A 72 -1.56 -0.27 8.74
C PHE A 72 -0.29 0.33 8.13
N ARG A 73 0.81 0.42 8.89
CA ARG A 73 2.12 0.88 8.36
C ARG A 73 2.65 0.02 7.22
N ARG A 74 2.30 -1.26 7.18
CA ARG A 74 2.69 -2.21 6.12
C ARG A 74 1.86 -2.05 4.86
N LEU A 75 0.76 -1.30 4.93
CA LEU A 75 -0.23 -1.18 3.88
C LEU A 75 -0.21 0.23 3.29
N THR A 76 -0.43 0.31 1.99
CA THR A 76 -0.83 1.55 1.32
C THR A 76 -2.28 1.41 0.87
N LEU A 77 -3.15 2.30 1.36
CA LEU A 77 -4.57 2.28 1.02
C LEU A 77 -4.75 2.70 -0.45
N THR A 78 -5.53 1.92 -1.17
CA THR A 78 -5.92 2.22 -2.55
C THR A 78 -7.29 2.91 -2.56
N PRO A 79 -7.60 3.76 -3.54
CA PRO A 79 -8.90 4.43 -3.64
C PRO A 79 -10.05 3.48 -4.02
N LEU A 80 -9.76 2.22 -4.33
CA LEU A 80 -10.76 1.22 -4.69
C LEU A 80 -11.43 0.67 -3.42
N VAL A 81 -12.76 0.73 -3.36
CA VAL A 81 -13.56 0.29 -2.21
C VAL A 81 -14.48 -0.84 -2.63
N VAL A 82 -14.39 -1.98 -1.94
CA VAL A 82 -15.30 -3.12 -2.11
C VAL A 82 -16.34 -3.10 -1.01
N LYS A 83 -17.61 -2.91 -1.37
CA LYS A 83 -18.72 -2.97 -0.41
C LYS A 83 -19.00 -4.41 0.03
N VAL A 84 -18.62 -4.73 1.26
CA VAL A 84 -18.88 -6.02 1.94
C VAL A 84 -19.27 -5.75 3.41
N PRO A 85 -20.05 -6.65 4.05
CA PRO A 85 -20.29 -6.55 5.49
C PRO A 85 -18.97 -6.74 6.25
N ARG A 86 -18.87 -6.14 7.45
CA ARG A 86 -17.74 -6.34 8.36
C ARG A 86 -17.58 -7.82 8.66
N ALA A 87 -16.34 -8.31 8.74
CA ALA A 87 -16.03 -9.72 9.00
C ALA A 87 -16.61 -10.72 7.97
N ALA A 88 -16.84 -10.29 6.72
CA ALA A 88 -17.32 -11.17 5.65
C ALA A 88 -16.43 -12.43 5.47
N GLY A 89 -17.06 -13.56 5.17
CA GLY A 89 -16.38 -14.81 4.82
C GLY A 89 -15.67 -14.74 3.46
N GLN A 90 -14.69 -15.63 3.25
CA GLN A 90 -13.87 -15.66 2.03
C GLN A 90 -14.69 -15.82 0.74
N ALA A 91 -15.72 -16.66 0.76
CA ALA A 91 -16.58 -16.89 -0.39
C ALA A 91 -17.34 -15.62 -0.81
N VAL A 92 -17.90 -14.90 0.17
CA VAL A 92 -18.62 -13.64 -0.05
C VAL A 92 -17.67 -12.55 -0.56
N LEU A 93 -16.48 -12.45 0.02
CA LEU A 93 -15.47 -11.49 -0.40
C LEU A 93 -15.00 -11.76 -1.84
N LYS A 94 -14.73 -13.02 -2.19
CA LYS A 94 -14.33 -13.40 -3.55
C LYS A 94 -15.40 -13.02 -4.57
N ALA A 95 -16.67 -13.36 -4.30
CA ALA A 95 -17.79 -13.00 -5.15
C ALA A 95 -17.93 -11.47 -5.31
N ALA A 96 -17.75 -10.70 -4.23
CA ALA A 96 -17.82 -9.24 -4.28
C ALA A 96 -16.68 -8.61 -5.10
N ILE A 97 -15.46 -9.13 -4.98
CA ILE A 97 -14.27 -8.69 -5.74
C ILE A 97 -14.47 -8.95 -7.23
N GLU A 98 -14.95 -10.13 -7.59
CA GLU A 98 -15.21 -10.53 -8.97
C GLU A 98 -16.36 -9.73 -9.58
N LYS A 99 -17.47 -9.57 -8.84
CA LYS A 99 -18.64 -8.78 -9.28
C LYS A 99 -18.29 -7.31 -9.60
N GLN A 100 -17.35 -6.72 -8.86
CA GLN A 100 -16.91 -5.34 -9.10
C GLN A 100 -15.76 -5.23 -10.11
N GLY A 101 -15.24 -6.36 -10.60
CA GLY A 101 -14.11 -6.36 -11.55
C GLY A 101 -12.88 -5.65 -10.98
N LEU A 102 -12.56 -5.87 -9.69
CA LEU A 102 -11.52 -5.11 -8.98
C LEU A 102 -10.16 -5.17 -9.68
N ALA A 103 -9.80 -6.33 -10.25
CA ALA A 103 -8.55 -6.51 -10.99
C ALA A 103 -8.46 -5.61 -12.23
N ALA A 104 -9.55 -5.50 -13.00
CA ALA A 104 -9.61 -4.63 -14.17
C ALA A 104 -9.58 -3.15 -13.76
N SER A 105 -10.30 -2.79 -12.71
CA SER A 105 -10.28 -1.44 -12.13
C SER A 105 -8.89 -1.05 -11.65
N TRP A 106 -8.17 -1.96 -10.98
CA TRP A 106 -6.78 -1.74 -10.58
C TRP A 106 -5.85 -1.53 -11.78
N ALA A 107 -5.92 -2.39 -12.79
CA ALA A 107 -5.09 -2.30 -13.98
C ALA A 107 -5.24 -0.97 -14.74
N LYS A 108 -6.43 -0.35 -14.68
CA LYS A 108 -6.69 0.97 -15.30
C LYS A 108 -6.01 2.12 -14.55
N THR A 109 -5.73 1.97 -13.24
CA THR A 109 -5.17 3.04 -12.42
C THR A 109 -3.78 3.47 -12.91
N SER A 110 -3.47 4.76 -12.78
CA SER A 110 -2.13 5.29 -13.07
C SER A 110 -1.07 4.66 -12.16
N TRP A 111 -1.45 4.24 -10.95
CA TRP A 111 -0.59 3.56 -10.02
C TRP A 111 -0.15 2.19 -10.55
N ALA A 112 -1.09 1.32 -10.92
CA ALA A 112 -0.77 0.00 -11.47
C ALA A 112 0.10 0.12 -12.73
N LYS A 113 -0.22 1.07 -13.62
CA LYS A 113 0.58 1.36 -14.83
C LYS A 113 2.02 1.78 -14.49
N LYS A 114 2.22 2.58 -13.43
CA LYS A 114 3.57 2.96 -12.96
C LYS A 114 4.34 1.77 -12.39
N ILE A 115 3.67 0.86 -11.67
CA ILE A 115 4.29 -0.36 -11.14
C ILE A 115 4.76 -1.25 -12.28
N ASP A 116 3.88 -1.53 -13.25
CA ASP A 116 4.21 -2.32 -14.44
C ASP A 116 5.36 -1.70 -15.25
N ALA A 117 5.30 -0.39 -15.48
CA ALA A 117 6.37 0.32 -16.17
C ALA A 117 7.70 0.32 -15.39
N ARG A 118 7.68 0.20 -14.06
CA ARG A 118 8.90 0.03 -13.25
C ARG A 118 9.43 -1.39 -13.35
N ALA A 119 8.57 -2.39 -13.29
CA ALA A 119 8.94 -3.80 -13.46
C ALA A 119 9.58 -4.05 -14.84
N LYS A 120 8.96 -3.55 -15.92
CA LYS A 120 9.51 -3.63 -17.29
C LYS A 120 10.86 -2.94 -17.42
N ARG A 121 11.07 -1.80 -16.75
CA ARG A 121 12.37 -1.10 -16.76
C ARG A 121 13.45 -1.84 -15.99
N ALA A 122 13.08 -2.48 -14.88
CA ALA A 122 14.01 -3.29 -14.09
C ALA A 122 14.47 -4.54 -14.88
N GLY A 123 13.57 -5.17 -15.63
CA GLY A 123 13.87 -6.35 -16.45
C GLY A 123 14.43 -6.06 -17.85
N ALA A 124 14.67 -4.80 -18.23
CA ALA A 124 15.13 -4.46 -19.58
C ALA A 124 16.59 -4.91 -19.82
N SER A 125 16.83 -5.61 -20.92
CA SER A 125 18.19 -5.95 -21.35
C SER A 125 18.93 -4.74 -21.92
N ASP A 126 20.26 -4.80 -22.04
CA ASP A 126 21.05 -3.72 -22.65
C ASP A 126 20.61 -3.42 -24.09
N PHE A 127 20.34 -4.48 -24.86
CA PHE A 127 19.83 -4.34 -26.22
C PHE A 127 18.48 -3.62 -26.28
N ASP A 128 17.59 -3.84 -25.31
CA ASP A 128 16.31 -3.10 -25.23
C ASP A 128 16.52 -1.63 -24.89
N ARG A 129 17.54 -1.30 -24.08
CA ARG A 129 17.92 0.10 -23.81
C ARG A 129 18.43 0.80 -25.08
N PHE A 130 19.22 0.10 -25.90
CA PHE A 130 19.65 0.60 -27.21
C PHE A 130 18.47 0.88 -28.15
N LYS A 131 17.53 -0.07 -28.29
CA LYS A 131 16.31 0.12 -29.08
C LYS A 131 15.51 1.33 -28.59
N LEU A 132 15.27 1.42 -27.27
CA LEU A 132 14.56 2.54 -26.65
C LEU A 132 15.24 3.87 -26.93
N MET A 133 16.57 3.93 -26.93
CA MET A 133 17.33 5.14 -27.28
C MET A 133 17.06 5.58 -28.72
N LYS A 134 17.11 4.65 -29.68
CA LYS A 134 16.83 4.94 -31.09
C LYS A 134 15.39 5.41 -31.30
N TYR A 135 14.40 4.71 -30.74
CA TYR A 135 12.99 5.11 -30.85
C TYR A 135 12.72 6.46 -30.19
N LYS A 136 13.35 6.76 -29.03
CA LYS A 136 13.25 8.09 -28.40
C LYS A 136 13.85 9.20 -29.25
N LYS A 137 14.96 8.94 -29.95
CA LYS A 137 15.56 9.93 -30.87
C LYS A 137 14.62 10.26 -32.03
N LEU A 138 14.08 9.24 -32.69
CA LEU A 138 13.10 9.41 -33.79
C LEU A 138 11.84 10.17 -33.32
N ARG A 139 11.30 9.79 -32.16
CA ARG A 139 10.13 10.48 -31.59
C ARG A 139 10.40 11.97 -31.31
N ARG A 140 11.57 12.30 -30.75
CA ARG A 140 11.95 13.70 -30.47
C ARG A 140 12.04 14.51 -31.76
N GLU A 141 12.62 13.94 -32.81
CA GLU A 141 12.74 14.61 -34.10
C GLU A 141 11.37 14.95 -34.70
N ILE A 142 10.44 13.98 -34.74
CA ILE A 142 9.08 14.17 -35.25
C ILE A 142 8.34 15.25 -34.45
N VAL A 143 8.39 15.17 -33.11
CA VAL A 143 7.74 16.14 -32.22
C VAL A 143 8.34 17.53 -32.39
N ASN A 144 9.67 17.66 -32.50
CA ASN A 144 10.30 18.96 -32.69
C ASN A 144 9.94 19.58 -34.04
N LYS A 145 9.82 18.77 -35.10
CA LYS A 145 9.36 19.25 -36.42
C LYS A 145 7.92 19.77 -36.33
N SER A 146 6.99 19.01 -35.76
CA SER A 146 5.60 19.45 -35.63
C SER A 146 5.44 20.68 -34.74
N VAL A 147 6.16 20.73 -33.61
CA VAL A 147 6.17 21.91 -32.72
C VAL A 147 6.76 23.14 -33.42
N LYS A 148 7.79 22.97 -34.26
CA LYS A 148 8.36 24.08 -35.04
C LYS A 148 7.34 24.64 -36.03
N THR A 149 6.59 23.77 -36.71
CA THR A 149 5.51 24.18 -37.63
C THR A 149 4.37 24.91 -36.92
N ILE A 150 3.95 24.44 -35.74
CA ILE A 150 2.86 25.08 -34.97
C ILE A 150 3.27 26.44 -34.38
N LYS A 151 4.56 26.62 -34.08
CA LYS A 151 5.09 27.86 -33.49
C LYS A 151 5.49 28.93 -34.51
N ALA A 152 5.66 28.55 -35.78
CA ALA A 152 5.94 29.45 -36.88
C ALA A 152 4.64 30.10 -37.37
#